data_AF-A0A9N7LM49-F1
#
_entry.id   AF-A0A9N7LM49-F1
#
_cell.length_a   1.000
_cell.length_b   1.000
_cell.length_c   1.000
_cell.angle_alpha   90.00
_cell.angle_beta   90.00
_cell.angle_gamma   90.00
#
_symmetry.space_group_name_H-M   'P 1'
#
loop_
_entity.id
_entity.type
_entity.pdbx_description
1 polymer ?
#
loop_
_entity_poly.entity_id
_entity_poly.type
_entity_poly.pdbx_seq_one_letter_code
_entity_poly.pdbx_strand_id
1 'polypeptide(L)'
;MRDIATAAGVSPALLIRHYGSKDGLIEAVDNPVIAIFEVLLTEATRKTEAVGLGQAAVGGLLDGLATHLPPDSAVPAYLSRMLISGGTAGPGLFARLFRLSQDTLNAMVAAGTASPGADPAVRAAFLLVNDLALLTLRPRLIEVLGVDPLTDAGMRRWAGEVFAVYRDGLVSD
;
A
#
# COMPACT_ATOMS: atom_id res chain seq x y z
N MET A 1 16.05 5.77 21.28
CA MET A 1 15.80 7.06 21.96
C MET A 1 17.01 7.97 21.90
N ARG A 2 18.19 7.54 22.36
CA ARG A 2 19.41 8.36 22.26
C ARG A 2 19.76 8.71 20.80
N ASP A 3 19.81 7.72 19.92
CA ASP A 3 20.14 7.95 18.51
C ASP A 3 19.12 8.85 17.80
N ILE A 4 17.83 8.69 18.13
CA ILE A 4 16.75 9.55 17.60
C ILE A 4 16.93 10.99 18.09
N ALA A 5 17.23 11.18 19.37
CA ALA A 5 17.46 12.50 19.94
C ALA A 5 18.68 13.19 19.30
N THR A 6 19.77 12.44 19.09
CA THR A 6 20.95 12.90 18.37
C THR A 6 20.62 13.32 16.94
N ALA A 7 19.89 12.49 16.19
CA ALA A 7 19.48 12.80 14.82
C ALA A 7 18.56 14.04 14.75
N ALA A 8 17.71 14.24 15.76
CA ALA A 8 16.81 15.39 15.85
C ALA A 8 17.44 16.64 16.50
N GLY A 9 18.70 16.58 16.95
CA GLY A 9 19.37 17.71 17.60
C GLY A 9 18.76 18.10 18.97
N VAL A 10 18.11 17.17 19.67
CA VAL A 10 17.44 17.39 20.95
C VAL A 10 17.99 16.49 22.05
N SER A 11 17.64 16.77 23.31
CA SER A 11 18.01 15.88 24.42
C SER A 11 17.09 14.65 24.47
N PRO A 12 17.59 13.46 24.87
CA PRO A 12 16.74 12.27 25.08
C PRO A 12 15.62 12.52 26.11
N ALA A 13 15.87 13.37 27.09
CA ALA A 13 14.88 13.76 28.10
C ALA A 13 13.70 14.55 27.49
N LEU A 14 13.93 15.36 26.44
CA LEU A 14 12.86 16.07 25.76
C LEU A 14 11.90 15.11 25.04
N LEU A 15 12.43 14.05 24.42
CA LEU A 15 11.60 13.02 23.78
C LEU A 15 10.76 12.26 24.81
N ILE A 16 11.33 11.88 25.96
CA ILE A 16 10.58 11.22 27.03
C ILE A 16 9.52 12.16 27.61
N ARG A 17 9.85 13.44 27.81
CA ARG A 17 8.88 14.43 28.31
C ARG A 17 7.69 14.62 27.36
N HIS A 18 7.92 14.58 26.04
CA HIS A 18 6.88 14.85 25.05
C HIS A 18 6.09 13.60 24.65
N TYR A 19 6.77 12.47 24.46
CA TYR A 19 6.16 11.24 23.94
C TYR A 19 5.99 10.14 25.00
N GLY A 20 6.52 10.33 26.21
CA GLY A 20 6.45 9.38 27.33
C GLY A 20 7.39 8.18 27.17
N SER A 21 7.30 7.46 26.06
CA SER A 21 8.08 6.26 25.77
C SER A 21 8.52 6.21 24.30
N LYS A 22 9.34 5.21 23.96
CA LYS A 22 9.67 4.92 22.56
C LYS A 22 8.42 4.51 21.78
N ASP A 23 7.51 3.77 22.41
CA ASP A 23 6.27 3.32 21.78
C ASP A 23 5.32 4.51 21.52
N GLY A 24 5.21 5.43 22.48
CA GLY A 24 4.44 6.67 22.27
C GLY A 24 5.02 7.58 21.19
N LEU A 25 6.35 7.57 21.00
CA LEU A 25 6.99 8.23 19.87
C LEU A 25 6.67 7.53 18.53
N ILE A 26 6.69 6.20 18.50
CA ILE A 26 6.32 5.43 17.31
C ILE A 26 4.86 5.69 16.94
N GLU A 27 3.94 5.65 17.90
CA GLU A 27 2.53 5.97 17.69
C GLU A 27 2.33 7.38 17.13
N ALA A 28 3.09 8.36 17.63
CA ALA A 28 3.07 9.73 17.11
C ALA A 28 3.56 9.85 15.66
N VAL A 29 4.37 8.91 15.17
CA VAL A 29 4.80 8.81 13.76
C VAL A 29 3.80 7.99 12.94
N ASP A 30 3.24 6.93 13.50
CA ASP A 30 2.24 6.07 12.86
C ASP A 30 1.00 6.86 12.47
N ASN A 31 0.50 7.71 13.37
CA ASN A 31 -0.75 8.45 13.17
C ASN A 31 -0.76 9.34 11.91
N PRO A 32 0.23 10.24 11.68
CA PRO A 32 0.31 10.99 10.43
C PRO A 32 0.48 10.12 9.19
N VAL A 33 1.26 9.04 9.26
CA VAL A 33 1.50 8.15 8.11
C VAL A 33 0.21 7.42 7.72
N ILE A 34 -0.55 6.93 8.70
CA ILE A 34 -1.87 6.33 8.48
C ILE A 34 -2.82 7.36 7.89
N ALA A 35 -2.84 8.60 8.39
CA ALA A 35 -3.71 9.65 7.86
C ALA A 35 -3.40 10.00 6.39
N ILE A 36 -2.12 10.12 6.02
CA ILE A 36 -1.70 10.30 4.62
C ILE A 36 -2.24 9.15 3.77
N PHE A 37 -2.08 7.92 4.26
CA PHE A 37 -2.51 6.74 3.54
C PHE A 37 -4.04 6.65 3.39
N GLU A 38 -4.81 7.04 4.41
CA GLU A 38 -6.27 7.12 4.32
C GLU A 38 -6.75 8.11 3.25
N VAL A 39 -6.07 9.25 3.09
CA VAL A 39 -6.35 10.19 2.00
C VAL A 39 -6.10 9.56 0.64
N LEU A 40 -4.97 8.86 0.47
CA LEU A 40 -4.63 8.20 -0.79
C LEU A 40 -5.60 7.08 -1.13
N LEU A 41 -6.01 6.27 -0.15
CA LEU A 41 -7.01 5.22 -0.32
C LEU A 41 -8.35 5.82 -0.76
N THR A 42 -8.79 6.90 -0.12
CA THR A 42 -10.05 7.56 -0.46
C THR A 42 -10.05 8.06 -1.90
N GLU A 43 -8.95 8.65 -2.35
CA GLU A 43 -8.82 9.16 -3.71
C GLU A 43 -8.75 8.02 -4.74
N ALA A 44 -8.04 6.93 -4.43
CA ALA A 44 -8.01 5.74 -5.26
C ALA A 44 -9.40 5.14 -5.48
N THR A 45 -10.22 5.08 -4.42
CA THR A 45 -11.62 4.62 -4.50
C THR A 45 -12.45 5.52 -5.41
N ARG A 46 -12.40 6.85 -5.23
CA ARG A 46 -13.14 7.80 -6.08
C ARG A 46 -12.76 7.71 -7.55
N LYS A 47 -11.47 7.60 -7.84
CA LYS A 47 -10.97 7.46 -9.22
C LYS A 47 -11.51 6.19 -9.83
N THR A 48 -11.51 5.09 -9.08
CA THR A 48 -12.06 3.80 -9.52
C THR A 48 -13.57 3.89 -9.82
N GLU A 49 -14.33 4.59 -8.98
CA GLU A 49 -15.76 4.86 -9.22
C GLU A 49 -16.01 5.71 -10.47
N ALA A 50 -15.13 6.69 -10.75
CA ALA A 50 -15.30 7.64 -11.86
C ALA A 50 -14.89 7.07 -13.23
N VAL A 51 -13.80 6.30 -13.32
CA VAL A 51 -13.25 5.80 -14.60
C VAL A 51 -13.58 4.32 -14.87
N GLY A 52 -14.19 3.64 -13.90
CA GLY A 52 -14.51 2.22 -13.96
C GLY A 52 -13.34 1.30 -13.63
N LEU A 53 -13.65 0.01 -13.47
CA LEU A 53 -12.76 -1.03 -12.92
C LEU A 53 -11.77 -1.64 -13.93
N GLY A 54 -11.41 -0.90 -14.98
CA GLY A 54 -10.45 -1.37 -15.98
C GLY A 54 -9.01 -1.41 -15.45
N GLN A 55 -8.02 -1.37 -16.36
CA GLN A 55 -6.57 -1.30 -16.06
C GLN A 55 -6.17 -0.27 -14.97
N ALA A 56 -7.04 0.70 -14.67
CA ALA A 56 -6.84 1.73 -13.67
C ALA A 56 -7.07 1.29 -12.20
N ALA A 57 -7.77 0.18 -11.95
CA ALA A 57 -8.12 -0.23 -10.57
C ALA A 57 -6.94 -0.84 -9.79
N VAL A 58 -6.04 -1.55 -10.48
CA VAL A 58 -4.85 -2.20 -9.88
C VAL A 58 -3.76 -1.18 -9.50
N GLY A 59 -3.80 0.01 -10.11
CA GLY A 59 -2.84 1.08 -9.86
C GLY A 59 -3.26 2.10 -8.81
N GLY A 60 -4.55 2.26 -8.50
CA GLY A 60 -5.06 3.48 -7.84
C GLY A 60 -4.34 3.91 -6.55
N LEU A 61 -4.08 2.97 -5.64
CA LEU A 61 -3.38 3.25 -4.38
C LEU A 61 -1.88 3.51 -4.57
N LEU A 62 -1.22 2.67 -5.37
CA LEU A 62 0.22 2.72 -5.60
C LEU A 62 0.60 3.90 -6.51
N ASP A 63 -0.23 4.19 -7.52
CA ASP A 63 -0.21 5.41 -8.32
C ASP A 63 -0.37 6.65 -7.45
N GLY A 64 -1.29 6.58 -6.46
CA GLY A 64 -1.49 7.65 -5.49
C GLY A 64 -0.22 7.95 -4.70
N LEU A 65 0.50 6.91 -4.24
CA LEU A 65 1.79 7.07 -3.57
C LEU A 65 2.82 7.76 -4.47
N ALA A 66 2.92 7.36 -5.74
CA ALA A 66 3.85 7.95 -6.69
C ALA A 66 3.50 9.40 -7.07
N THR A 67 2.21 9.70 -7.16
CA THR A 67 1.70 11.01 -7.61
C THR A 67 1.73 12.05 -6.51
N HIS A 68 1.40 11.67 -5.27
CA HIS A 68 1.15 12.61 -4.18
C HIS A 68 2.30 12.74 -3.18
N LEU A 69 3.29 11.85 -3.23
CA LEU A 69 4.45 11.92 -2.36
C LEU A 69 5.68 12.41 -3.13
N PRO A 70 6.54 13.23 -2.51
CA PRO A 70 7.85 13.54 -3.08
C PRO A 70 8.65 12.27 -3.40
N PRO A 71 9.52 12.28 -4.42
CA PRO A 71 10.35 11.12 -4.79
C PRO A 71 11.12 10.52 -3.60
N ASP A 72 11.61 11.38 -2.71
CA ASP A 72 12.41 11.00 -1.53
C ASP A 72 11.57 10.79 -0.25
N SER A 73 10.24 10.65 -0.38
CA SER A 73 9.36 10.44 0.77
C SER A 73 9.70 9.13 1.48
N ALA A 74 9.87 9.21 2.81
CA ALA A 74 10.05 8.04 3.66
C ALA A 74 8.76 7.24 3.90
N VAL A 75 7.60 7.80 3.52
CA VAL A 75 6.27 7.21 3.81
C VAL A 75 6.10 5.80 3.23
N PRO A 76 6.43 5.51 1.95
CA PRO A 76 6.25 4.16 1.40
C PRO A 76 7.10 3.11 2.13
N ALA A 77 8.35 3.45 2.47
CA ALA A 77 9.24 2.57 3.22
C ALA A 77 8.74 2.36 4.66
N TYR A 78 8.19 3.40 5.29
CA TYR A 78 7.61 3.30 6.62
C TYR A 78 6.35 2.42 6.64
N LEU A 79 5.46 2.56 5.65
CA LEU A 79 4.27 1.72 5.49
C LEU A 79 4.66 0.25 5.27
N SER A 80 5.62 -0.02 4.38
CA SER A 80 6.18 -1.36 4.17
C SER A 80 6.65 -1.97 5.51
N ARG A 81 7.43 -1.19 6.27
CA ARG A 81 7.92 -1.64 7.58
C ARG A 81 6.77 -1.85 8.57
N MET A 82 5.78 -0.97 8.63
CA MET A 82 4.62 -1.08 9.52
C MET A 82 3.82 -2.37 9.24
N LEU A 83 3.66 -2.75 7.97
CA LEU A 83 2.94 -3.95 7.55
C LEU A 83 3.70 -5.25 7.88
N ILE A 84 5.03 -5.24 7.82
CA ILE A 84 5.86 -6.44 8.02
C ILE A 84 6.31 -6.62 9.48
N SER A 85 6.48 -5.53 10.22
CA SER A 85 7.00 -5.57 11.59
C SER A 85 5.94 -6.05 12.58
N GLY A 86 6.35 -6.76 13.64
CA GLY A 86 5.47 -7.27 14.69
C GLY A 86 4.92 -6.24 15.69
N GLY A 87 4.60 -5.01 15.24
CA GLY A 87 3.99 -3.96 16.05
C GLY A 87 2.45 -4.00 16.02
N THR A 88 1.80 -3.15 16.83
CA THR A 88 0.33 -3.11 16.95
C THR A 88 -0.37 -2.35 15.82
N ALA A 89 0.30 -1.39 15.16
CA ALA A 89 -0.27 -0.60 14.09
C ALA A 89 -0.49 -1.39 12.79
N GLY A 90 0.42 -2.31 12.46
CA GLY A 90 0.38 -3.13 11.24
C GLY A 90 -0.92 -3.93 11.07
N PRO A 91 -1.37 -4.70 12.08
CA PRO A 91 -2.64 -5.42 12.03
C PRO A 91 -3.86 -4.51 11.76
N GLY A 92 -3.90 -3.32 12.38
CA GLY A 92 -4.99 -2.37 12.17
C GLY A 92 -5.00 -1.80 10.75
N LEU A 93 -3.83 -1.44 10.22
CA LEU A 93 -3.66 -0.98 8.85
C LEU A 93 -4.07 -2.08 7.84
N PHE A 94 -3.60 -3.31 8.04
CA PHE A 94 -3.93 -4.43 7.16
C PHE A 94 -5.42 -4.75 7.18
N ALA A 95 -6.07 -4.76 8.35
CA ALA A 95 -7.51 -4.99 8.46
C ALA A 95 -8.33 -3.92 7.73
N ARG A 96 -7.89 -2.66 7.74
CA ARG A 96 -8.52 -1.57 6.98
C ARG A 96 -8.37 -1.77 5.47
N LEU A 97 -7.17 -2.11 5.02
CA LEU A 97 -6.89 -2.43 3.62
C LEU A 97 -7.69 -3.63 3.11
N PHE A 98 -7.80 -4.66 3.94
CA PHE A 98 -8.58 -5.85 3.60
C PHE A 98 -10.05 -5.53 3.37
N ARG A 99 -10.67 -4.73 4.26
CA ARG A 99 -12.05 -4.27 4.05
C ARG A 99 -12.21 -3.49 2.74
N LEU A 100 -11.29 -2.57 2.44
CA LEU A 100 -11.33 -1.84 1.17
C LEU A 100 -11.23 -2.78 -0.04
N SER A 101 -10.36 -3.79 0.03
CA SER A 101 -10.22 -4.78 -1.04
C SER A 101 -11.51 -5.60 -1.23
N GLN A 102 -12.18 -5.97 -0.13
CA GLN A 102 -13.49 -6.63 -0.18
C GLN A 102 -14.55 -5.73 -0.83
N ASP A 103 -14.64 -4.46 -0.41
CA ASP A 103 -15.60 -3.50 -0.96
C ASP A 103 -15.36 -3.27 -2.47
N THR A 104 -14.08 -3.16 -2.85
CA THR A 104 -13.68 -3.02 -4.26
C THR A 104 -14.09 -4.25 -5.07
N LEU A 105 -13.77 -5.46 -4.61
CA LEU A 105 -14.18 -6.71 -5.26
C LEU A 105 -15.70 -6.81 -5.39
N ASN A 106 -16.46 -6.46 -4.33
CA ASN A 106 -17.91 -6.46 -4.35
C ASN A 106 -18.46 -5.49 -5.40
N ALA A 107 -17.88 -4.29 -5.53
CA ALA A 107 -18.23 -3.35 -6.58
C ALA A 107 -17.96 -3.92 -7.98
N MET A 108 -16.84 -4.65 -8.17
CA MET A 108 -16.55 -5.31 -9.45
C MET A 108 -17.54 -6.39 -9.82
N VAL A 109 -17.93 -7.20 -8.84
CA VAL A 109 -18.94 -8.25 -9.01
C VAL A 109 -20.29 -7.62 -9.35
N ALA A 110 -20.71 -6.57 -8.64
CA ALA A 110 -21.95 -5.86 -8.93
C ALA A 110 -21.97 -5.22 -10.32
N ALA A 111 -20.81 -4.73 -10.79
CA ALA A 111 -20.64 -4.20 -12.15
C ALA A 111 -20.51 -5.27 -13.24
N GLY A 112 -20.48 -6.57 -12.88
CA GLY A 112 -20.29 -7.67 -13.84
C GLY A 112 -18.90 -7.76 -14.46
N THR A 113 -17.90 -7.11 -13.86
CA THR A 113 -16.50 -7.05 -14.35
C THR A 113 -15.57 -8.03 -13.65
N ALA A 114 -16.02 -8.62 -12.54
CA ALA A 114 -15.31 -9.68 -11.84
C ALA A 114 -16.25 -10.78 -11.37
N SER A 115 -15.69 -11.95 -11.10
CA SER A 115 -16.37 -13.03 -10.38
C SER A 115 -16.03 -12.93 -8.87
N PRO A 116 -16.96 -13.28 -7.97
CA PRO A 116 -16.66 -13.37 -6.54
C PRO A 116 -15.69 -14.52 -6.22
N GLY A 117 -15.59 -15.52 -7.10
CA GLY A 117 -14.81 -16.73 -6.87
C GLY A 117 -15.50 -17.73 -5.95
N ALA A 118 -14.79 -18.81 -5.61
CA ALA A 118 -15.29 -19.82 -4.66
C ALA A 118 -15.27 -19.32 -3.21
N ASP A 119 -14.29 -18.47 -2.87
CA ASP A 119 -14.15 -17.82 -1.57
C ASP A 119 -13.80 -16.34 -1.79
N PRO A 120 -14.78 -15.43 -1.64
CA PRO A 120 -14.57 -13.99 -1.87
C PRO A 120 -13.59 -13.35 -0.90
N ALA A 121 -13.52 -13.85 0.35
CA ALA A 121 -12.62 -13.32 1.36
C ALA A 121 -11.16 -13.66 1.00
N VAL A 122 -10.91 -14.91 0.60
CA VAL A 122 -9.58 -15.34 0.11
C VAL A 122 -9.21 -14.60 -1.17
N ARG A 123 -10.15 -14.40 -2.09
CA ARG A 123 -9.90 -13.64 -3.33
C ARG A 123 -9.50 -12.19 -3.05
N ALA A 124 -10.23 -11.49 -2.18
CA ALA A 124 -9.87 -10.13 -1.78
C ALA A 124 -8.50 -10.08 -1.09
N ALA A 125 -8.22 -11.03 -0.19
CA ALA A 125 -6.92 -11.12 0.47
C ALA A 125 -5.79 -11.34 -0.54
N PHE A 126 -5.97 -12.23 -1.51
CA PHE A 126 -5.00 -12.52 -2.56
C PHE A 126 -4.70 -11.29 -3.42
N LEU A 127 -5.73 -10.57 -3.87
CA LEU A 127 -5.55 -9.34 -4.64
C LEU A 127 -4.79 -8.28 -3.83
N LEU A 128 -5.20 -8.06 -2.58
CA LEU A 128 -4.52 -7.12 -1.68
C LEU A 128 -3.04 -7.46 -1.47
N VAL A 129 -2.69 -8.72 -1.18
CA VAL A 129 -1.29 -9.06 -0.90
C VAL A 129 -0.41 -8.93 -2.15
N ASN A 130 -0.95 -9.14 -3.35
CA ASN A 130 -0.22 -8.89 -4.59
C ASN A 130 0.07 -7.40 -4.79
N ASP A 131 -0.87 -6.51 -4.47
CA ASP A 131 -0.63 -5.07 -4.52
C ASP A 131 0.41 -4.64 -3.47
N LEU A 132 0.31 -5.18 -2.24
CA LEU A 132 1.28 -4.91 -1.18
C LEU A 132 2.67 -5.45 -1.48
N ALA A 133 2.79 -6.50 -2.32
CA ALA A 133 4.09 -7.03 -2.73
C ALA A 133 4.92 -5.98 -3.48
N LEU A 134 4.30 -5.14 -4.32
CA LEU A 134 4.99 -4.04 -4.99
C LEU A 134 5.61 -3.04 -4.01
N LEU A 135 4.84 -2.66 -2.98
CA LEU A 135 5.28 -1.72 -1.96
C LEU A 135 6.38 -2.31 -1.06
N THR A 136 6.17 -3.54 -0.61
CA THR A 136 7.03 -4.19 0.39
C THR A 136 8.34 -4.71 -0.21
N LEU A 137 8.32 -5.18 -1.45
CA LEU A 137 9.48 -5.74 -2.16
C LEU A 137 10.10 -4.76 -3.15
N ARG A 138 9.69 -3.49 -3.18
CA ARG A 138 10.14 -2.46 -4.14
C ARG A 138 11.65 -2.49 -4.43
N PRO A 139 12.57 -2.51 -3.43
CA PRO A 139 14.00 -2.54 -3.74
C PRO A 139 14.43 -3.81 -4.50
N ARG A 140 13.86 -4.97 -4.15
CA ARG A 140 14.18 -6.24 -4.82
C ARG A 140 13.59 -6.28 -6.24
N LEU A 141 12.41 -5.70 -6.43
CA LEU A 141 11.78 -5.57 -7.74
C LEU A 141 12.57 -4.63 -8.66
N ILE A 142 13.10 -3.52 -8.14
CA ILE A 142 14.01 -2.64 -8.89
C ILE A 142 15.23 -3.41 -9.38
N GLU A 143 15.87 -4.19 -8.50
CA GLU A 143 17.06 -4.97 -8.83
C GLU A 143 16.80 -5.99 -9.95
N VAL A 144 15.64 -6.66 -9.94
CA VAL A 144 15.32 -7.71 -10.92
C VAL A 144 14.73 -7.15 -12.22
N LEU A 145 13.92 -6.10 -12.14
CA LEU A 145 13.19 -5.56 -13.30
C LEU A 145 13.93 -4.43 -14.01
N GLY A 146 14.94 -3.82 -13.37
CA GLY A 146 15.68 -2.66 -13.86
C GLY A 146 14.87 -1.36 -13.90
N VAL A 147 13.65 -1.37 -13.38
CA VAL A 147 12.75 -0.20 -13.31
C VAL A 147 12.00 -0.25 -11.99
N ASP A 148 11.77 0.91 -11.41
CA ASP A 148 10.94 1.02 -10.22
C ASP A 148 9.47 0.83 -10.58
N PRO A 149 8.81 -0.23 -10.08
CA PRO A 149 7.42 -0.52 -10.42
C PRO A 149 6.46 0.57 -9.93
N LEU A 150 6.87 1.44 -9.00
CA LEU A 150 6.06 2.58 -8.55
C LEU A 150 6.27 3.85 -9.40
N THR A 151 7.05 3.80 -10.48
CA THR A 151 7.07 4.88 -11.47
C THR A 151 5.98 4.66 -12.51
N ASP A 152 5.53 5.71 -13.19
CA ASP A 152 4.54 5.62 -14.28
C ASP A 152 4.89 4.56 -15.33
N ALA A 153 6.16 4.48 -15.73
CA ALA A 153 6.63 3.50 -16.71
C ALA A 153 6.67 2.08 -16.12
N GLY A 154 7.13 1.93 -14.88
CA GLY A 154 7.16 0.66 -14.17
C GLY A 154 5.76 0.10 -13.93
N MET A 155 4.82 0.95 -13.48
CA MET A 155 3.45 0.56 -13.19
C MET A 155 2.71 0.13 -14.45
N ARG A 156 2.88 0.84 -15.59
CA ARG A 156 2.30 0.41 -16.88
C ARG A 156 2.81 -0.96 -17.31
N ARG A 157 4.12 -1.22 -17.18
CA ARG A 157 4.72 -2.52 -17.50
C ARG A 157 4.20 -3.62 -16.57
N TRP A 158 4.13 -3.35 -15.27
CA TRP A 158 3.68 -4.31 -14.26
C TRP A 158 2.19 -4.64 -14.40
N ALA A 159 1.34 -3.62 -14.53
CA ALA A 159 -0.12 -3.79 -14.66
C ALA A 159 -0.50 -4.60 -15.89
N GLY A 160 0.23 -4.45 -17.00
CA GLY A 160 0.01 -5.26 -18.21
C GLY A 160 0.13 -6.76 -17.95
N GLU A 161 1.24 -7.18 -17.33
CA GLU A 161 1.50 -8.59 -17.00
C GLU A 161 0.53 -9.12 -15.94
N VAL A 162 0.32 -8.38 -14.85
CA VAL A 162 -0.59 -8.80 -13.77
C VAL A 162 -2.02 -8.96 -14.29
N PHE A 163 -2.48 -8.04 -15.14
CA PHE A 163 -3.81 -8.13 -15.72
C PHE A 163 -3.96 -9.35 -16.64
N ALA A 164 -2.96 -9.64 -17.47
CA ALA A 164 -2.94 -10.85 -18.30
C ALA A 164 -3.03 -12.11 -17.42
N VAL A 165 -2.22 -12.20 -16.36
CA VAL A 165 -2.24 -13.35 -15.44
C VAL A 165 -3.59 -13.50 -14.72
N TYR A 166 -4.21 -12.41 -14.26
CA TYR A 166 -5.50 -12.48 -13.58
C TYR A 166 -6.66 -12.83 -14.50
N ARG A 167 -6.63 -12.33 -15.74
CA ARG A 167 -7.71 -12.52 -16.70
C ARG A 167 -7.61 -13.85 -17.42
N ASP A 168 -6.40 -14.17 -17.89
CA ASP A 168 -6.15 -15.26 -18.83
C ASP A 168 -5.46 -16.47 -18.15
N GLY A 169 -4.89 -16.28 -16.96
CA GLY A 169 -4.08 -17.29 -16.28
C GLY A 169 -2.67 -17.40 -16.85
N LEU A 170 -1.95 -18.48 -16.50
CA LEU A 170 -0.60 -18.79 -17.01
C LEU A 170 -0.61 -19.78 -18.19
N VAL A 171 -1.77 -20.00 -18.82
CA VAL A 171 -1.89 -20.95 -19.91
C VAL A 171 -1.13 -20.46 -21.13
N SER A 172 -0.36 -21.35 -21.74
CA SER A 172 0.14 -21.18 -23.09
C SER A 172 -0.96 -21.61 -24.06
N ASP A 173 -1.11 -20.92 -25.18
CA ASP A 173 -1.88 -21.42 -26.32
C ASP A 173 -1.41 -22.82 -26.76
#